data_AF-A0A7J2SQ45-F1
#
_entry.id   AF-A0A7J2SQ45-F1
#
_cell.length_a   1.000
_cell.length_b   1.000
_cell.length_c   1.000
_cell.angle_alpha   90.00
_cell.angle_beta   90.00
_cell.angle_gamma   90.00
#
_symmetry.space_group_name_H-M   'P 1'
#
loop_
_entity.id
_entity.type
_entity.pdbx_description
1 polymer ?
#
loop_
_entity_poly.entity_id
_entity_poly.type
_entity_poly.pdbx_seq_one_letter_code
_entity_poly.pdbx_strand_id
1 'polypeptide(L)'
;KAMSKYPIRVSEPTSSYFYRKKKGEKKDIHAGAEETSVMCYLYPYLVDDSYKTLPNHYLSSFSLRDYRKTFKELGAVDGYIGEPGQATIERGKKLFTELVELYVNAAIDLHNGKPLPSIPKTIKWLPFFMQRK
;
A
#
# COMPACT_ATOMS: atom_id res chain seq x y z
N LYS A 1 -18.02 -6.17 6.30
CA LYS A 1 -17.86 -6.63 7.70
C LYS A 1 -17.84 -5.48 8.74
N ALA A 2 -17.13 -4.36 8.54
CA ALA A 2 -17.31 -3.14 9.36
C ALA A 2 -18.12 -2.05 8.62
N MET A 3 -17.72 -1.73 7.38
CA MET A 3 -18.42 -0.74 6.52
C MET A 3 -19.86 -1.12 6.15
N SER A 4 -20.19 -2.41 6.22
CA SER A 4 -21.54 -2.93 5.97
C SER A 4 -22.49 -2.74 7.16
N LYS A 5 -21.97 -2.45 8.35
CA LYS A 5 -22.72 -2.40 9.61
C LYS A 5 -22.65 -1.04 10.31
N TYR A 6 -21.61 -0.26 10.07
CA TYR A 6 -21.38 1.04 10.69
C TYR A 6 -21.10 2.11 9.63
N PRO A 7 -21.43 3.40 9.86
CA PRO A 7 -21.15 4.50 8.94
C PRO A 7 -19.66 4.89 8.93
N ILE A 8 -18.79 3.88 8.88
CA ILE A 8 -17.33 4.01 8.88
C ILE A 8 -16.87 3.77 7.43
N ARG A 9 -16.00 4.64 6.93
CA ARG A 9 -15.30 4.42 5.65
C ARG A 9 -13.90 3.92 5.95
N VAL A 10 -13.61 2.67 5.55
CA VAL A 10 -12.25 2.14 5.59
C VAL A 10 -11.58 2.49 4.27
N SER A 11 -10.50 3.23 4.36
CA SER A 11 -9.56 3.46 3.26
C SER A 11 -8.18 3.06 3.74
N GLU A 12 -7.25 2.84 2.82
CA GLU A 12 -5.82 2.73 3.13
C GLU A 12 -5.16 4.10 2.89
N PRO A 13 -5.24 5.03 3.87
CA PRO A 13 -4.76 6.41 3.71
C PRO A 13 -3.22 6.49 3.72
N THR A 14 -2.50 5.39 3.80
CA THR A 14 -1.04 5.35 3.70
C THR A 14 -0.58 4.72 2.40
N SER A 15 -1.51 4.25 1.56
CA SER A 15 -1.16 3.73 0.24
C SER A 15 -0.45 4.82 -0.56
N SER A 16 0.76 4.51 -1.01
CA SER A 16 1.59 5.39 -1.85
C SER A 16 0.83 5.88 -3.09
N TYR A 17 -0.21 5.14 -3.52
CA TYR A 17 -1.12 5.53 -4.60
C TYR A 17 -1.70 6.94 -4.44
N PHE A 18 -2.10 7.34 -3.22
CA PHE A 18 -2.82 8.60 -3.00
C PHE A 18 -1.93 9.81 -2.71
N TYR A 19 -0.66 9.58 -2.39
CA TYR A 19 0.27 10.62 -1.91
C TYR A 19 1.39 10.94 -2.92
N ARG A 20 1.39 10.28 -4.09
CA ARG A 20 2.42 10.47 -5.10
C ARG A 20 2.18 11.69 -5.98
N LYS A 21 3.26 12.44 -6.21
CA LYS A 21 3.27 13.69 -6.99
C LYS A 21 3.43 13.50 -8.50
N LYS A 22 3.88 12.32 -8.99
CA LYS A 22 4.21 12.10 -10.41
C LYS A 22 3.43 10.94 -11.02
N LYS A 23 2.73 11.23 -12.12
CA LYS A 23 2.15 10.22 -13.01
C LYS A 23 3.27 9.52 -13.78
N GLY A 24 3.28 8.19 -13.83
CA GLY A 24 4.14 7.40 -14.72
C GLY A 24 5.40 6.76 -14.10
N GLU A 25 5.66 6.96 -12.81
CA GLU A 25 6.74 6.23 -12.15
C GLU A 25 6.42 4.73 -12.04
N LYS A 26 7.45 3.89 -12.23
CA LYS A 26 7.42 2.46 -11.91
C LYS A 26 6.87 2.25 -10.50
N LYS A 27 5.99 1.26 -10.34
CA LYS A 27 5.12 1.14 -9.16
C LYS A 27 5.46 -0.12 -8.39
N ASP A 28 5.96 0.06 -7.17
CA ASP A 28 5.87 -0.95 -6.12
C ASP A 28 4.42 -0.93 -5.59
N ILE A 29 3.63 -1.93 -5.97
CA ILE A 29 2.18 -1.98 -5.67
C ILE A 29 1.89 -3.09 -4.67
N HIS A 30 2.51 -4.26 -4.85
CA HIS A 30 2.23 -5.43 -4.03
C HIS A 30 3.39 -6.41 -4.07
N ALA A 31 3.78 -6.90 -2.90
CA ALA A 31 4.90 -7.80 -2.66
C ALA A 31 6.21 -7.36 -3.33
N GLY A 32 6.42 -6.05 -3.50
CA GLY A 32 7.68 -5.51 -4.01
C GLY A 32 8.66 -5.19 -2.89
N ALA A 33 9.55 -4.23 -3.14
CA ALA A 33 10.66 -3.93 -2.25
C ALA A 33 10.19 -3.46 -0.87
N GLU A 34 9.14 -2.64 -0.79
CA GLU A 34 8.67 -2.05 0.47
C GLU A 34 8.08 -3.08 1.42
N GLU A 35 7.07 -3.84 0.96
CA GLU A 35 6.42 -4.88 1.78
C GLU A 35 7.42 -5.99 2.14
N THR A 36 8.25 -6.43 1.20
CA THR A 36 9.29 -7.43 1.45
C THR A 36 10.31 -6.92 2.45
N SER A 37 10.76 -5.67 2.37
CA SER A 37 11.69 -5.08 3.34
C SER A 37 11.11 -5.08 4.75
N VAL A 38 9.85 -4.69 4.91
CA VAL A 38 9.16 -4.69 6.22
C VAL A 38 9.06 -6.11 6.77
N MET A 39 8.74 -7.10 5.92
CA MET A 39 8.70 -8.51 6.32
C MET A 39 10.09 -9.03 6.72
N CYS A 40 11.14 -8.69 5.98
CA CYS A 40 12.52 -9.03 6.35
C CYS A 40 12.95 -8.41 7.69
N TYR A 41 12.44 -7.23 8.02
CA TYR A 41 12.71 -6.58 9.31
C TYR A 41 11.94 -7.23 10.47
N LEU A 42 10.64 -7.48 10.32
CA LEU A 42 9.79 -7.95 11.41
C LEU A 42 9.81 -9.47 11.58
N TYR A 43 9.75 -10.20 10.47
CA TYR A 43 9.54 -11.64 10.42
C TYR A 43 10.40 -12.30 9.34
N PRO A 44 11.75 -12.18 9.40
CA PRO A 44 12.63 -12.71 8.36
C PRO A 44 12.45 -14.22 8.12
N TYR A 45 12.05 -14.97 9.15
CA TYR A 45 11.81 -16.42 9.07
C TYR A 45 10.56 -16.80 8.26
N LEU A 46 9.70 -15.84 7.89
CA LEU A 46 8.54 -16.05 7.01
C LEU A 46 8.85 -15.69 5.54
N VAL A 47 10.04 -15.14 5.26
CA VAL A 47 10.44 -14.70 3.93
C VAL A 47 11.48 -15.67 3.39
N ASP A 48 11.11 -16.42 2.35
CA ASP A 48 12.04 -17.30 1.65
C ASP A 48 12.98 -16.49 0.75
N ASP A 49 14.25 -16.88 0.69
CA ASP A 49 15.31 -16.17 -0.03
C ASP A 49 15.11 -16.05 -1.55
N SER A 50 14.15 -16.79 -2.14
CA SER A 50 13.80 -16.71 -3.57
C SER A 50 13.52 -15.28 -4.05
N TYR A 51 13.00 -14.40 -3.18
CA TYR A 51 12.71 -13.00 -3.50
C TYR A 51 13.92 -12.24 -4.07
N LYS A 52 15.14 -12.63 -3.66
CA LYS A 52 16.41 -12.00 -4.07
C LYS A 52 16.68 -12.15 -5.57
N THR A 53 16.11 -13.17 -6.20
CA THR A 53 16.32 -13.50 -7.61
C THR A 53 15.13 -13.18 -8.51
N LEU A 54 14.00 -12.76 -7.94
CA LEU A 54 12.80 -12.44 -8.70
C LEU A 54 13.05 -11.21 -9.59
N PRO A 55 12.66 -11.26 -10.88
CA PRO A 55 12.84 -10.14 -11.78
C PRO A 55 11.95 -8.97 -11.39
N ASN A 56 12.34 -7.75 -11.73
CA ASN A 56 11.50 -6.57 -11.51
C ASN A 56 10.27 -6.65 -12.42
N HIS A 57 9.07 -6.55 -11.85
CA HIS A 57 7.83 -6.66 -12.59
C HIS A 57 6.88 -5.50 -12.32
N TYR A 58 6.35 -4.90 -13.39
CA TYR A 58 5.52 -3.71 -13.27
C TYR A 58 4.31 -3.81 -14.18
N LEU A 59 3.17 -3.34 -13.67
CA LEU A 59 1.97 -3.19 -14.46
C LEU A 59 2.04 -1.93 -15.33
N SER A 60 1.39 -2.01 -16.49
CA SER A 60 1.09 -0.84 -17.31
C SER A 60 0.17 0.15 -16.56
N SER A 61 -0.02 1.34 -17.12
CA SER A 61 -0.84 2.37 -16.49
C SER A 61 -2.28 1.89 -16.28
N PHE A 62 -2.71 1.90 -15.02
CA PHE A 62 -4.09 1.59 -14.63
C PHE A 62 -5.08 2.54 -15.28
N SER A 63 -6.09 2.01 -15.95
CA SER A 63 -7.21 2.75 -16.53
C SER A 63 -8.51 2.46 -15.77
N LEU A 64 -9.57 3.22 -16.05
CA LEU A 64 -10.91 2.92 -15.51
C LEU A 64 -11.44 1.55 -15.96
N ARG A 65 -10.94 1.01 -17.08
CA ARG A 65 -11.33 -0.33 -17.59
C ARG A 65 -10.70 -1.47 -16.79
N ASP A 66 -9.69 -1.15 -15.98
CA ASP A 66 -8.98 -2.09 -15.11
C ASP A 66 -9.64 -2.17 -13.73
N TYR A 67 -10.60 -1.29 -13.47
CA TYR A 67 -11.40 -1.26 -12.26
C TYR A 67 -12.24 -2.54 -12.17
N ARG A 68 -11.82 -3.49 -11.31
CA ARG A 68 -12.35 -4.85 -11.05
C ARG A 68 -11.55 -6.02 -11.62
N LYS A 69 -10.52 -5.77 -12.43
CA LYS A 69 -9.60 -6.85 -12.81
C LYS A 69 -8.79 -7.32 -11.59
N THR A 70 -8.55 -8.61 -11.55
CA THR A 70 -7.61 -9.27 -10.63
C THR A 70 -6.17 -8.90 -11.00
N PHE A 71 -5.23 -9.03 -10.06
CA PHE A 71 -3.81 -8.82 -10.36
C PHE A 71 -3.32 -9.72 -11.51
N LYS A 72 -3.80 -10.96 -11.58
CA LYS A 72 -3.52 -11.85 -12.71
C LYS A 72 -3.99 -11.27 -14.05
N GLU A 73 -5.22 -10.76 -14.13
CA GLU A 73 -5.77 -10.15 -15.34
C GLU A 73 -5.09 -8.83 -15.72
N LEU A 74 -4.47 -8.16 -14.75
CA LEU A 74 -3.67 -6.97 -14.96
C LEU A 74 -2.26 -7.30 -15.46
N GLY A 75 -1.86 -8.57 -15.36
CA GLY A 75 -0.57 -9.08 -15.82
C GLY A 75 0.46 -9.23 -14.71
N ALA A 76 0.08 -9.30 -13.42
CA ALA A 76 1.00 -9.66 -12.35
C ALA A 76 1.58 -11.06 -12.57
N VAL A 77 2.88 -11.20 -12.30
CA VAL A 77 3.61 -12.47 -12.40
C VAL A 77 3.89 -12.94 -10.98
N ASP A 78 3.65 -14.22 -10.70
CA ASP A 78 3.86 -14.87 -9.38
C ASP A 78 3.26 -14.09 -8.19
N GLY A 79 2.19 -13.32 -8.44
CA GLY A 79 1.46 -12.56 -7.44
C GLY A 79 2.09 -11.22 -7.03
N TYR A 80 3.29 -10.86 -7.50
CA TYR A 80 3.96 -9.61 -7.15
C TYR A 80 3.93 -8.57 -8.26
N ILE A 81 4.05 -7.30 -7.86
CA ILE A 81 4.13 -6.12 -8.71
C ILE A 81 5.09 -5.14 -8.03
N GLY A 82 6.37 -5.21 -8.41
CA GLY A 82 7.44 -4.37 -7.88
C GLY A 82 8.82 -4.99 -8.08
N GLU A 83 9.74 -4.62 -7.19
CA GLU A 83 11.15 -5.04 -7.20
C GLU A 83 11.54 -5.75 -5.90
N PRO A 84 10.97 -6.92 -5.58
CA PRO A 84 11.23 -7.59 -4.30
C PRO A 84 12.72 -7.82 -4.03
N GLY A 85 13.52 -8.12 -5.06
CA GLY A 85 14.98 -8.32 -4.92
C GLY A 85 15.76 -7.09 -4.44
N GLN A 86 15.16 -5.89 -4.43
CA GLN A 86 15.76 -4.66 -3.88
C GLN A 86 15.41 -4.43 -2.41
N ALA A 87 14.80 -5.41 -1.74
CA ALA A 87 14.42 -5.31 -0.33
C ALA A 87 15.62 -5.39 0.61
N THR A 88 15.63 -4.55 1.64
CA THR A 88 16.66 -4.55 2.70
C THR A 88 16.03 -4.40 4.08
N ILE A 89 16.71 -4.94 5.11
CA ILE A 89 16.25 -4.86 6.50
C ILE A 89 16.22 -3.40 6.96
N GLU A 90 17.22 -2.60 6.58
CA GLU A 90 17.34 -1.19 6.94
C GLU A 90 16.18 -0.37 6.39
N ARG A 91 15.79 -0.62 5.13
CA ARG A 91 14.62 0.00 4.51
C ARG A 91 13.34 -0.40 5.25
N GLY A 92 13.20 -1.68 5.61
CA GLY A 92 12.05 -2.20 6.34
C GLY A 92 11.89 -1.56 7.70
N LYS A 93 12.99 -1.47 8.46
CA LYS A 93 13.03 -0.80 9.77
C LYS A 93 12.57 0.65 9.67
N LYS A 94 13.12 1.39 8.70
CA LYS A 94 12.76 2.80 8.47
C LYS A 94 11.26 2.94 8.15
N LEU A 95 10.76 2.22 7.15
CA LEU A 95 9.35 2.27 6.74
C LEU A 95 8.40 1.92 7.88
N PHE A 96 8.70 0.86 8.63
CA PHE A 96 7.87 0.45 9.75
C PHE A 96 7.86 1.49 10.87
N THR A 97 9.01 2.10 11.17
CA THR A 97 9.11 3.12 12.22
C THR A 97 8.30 4.36 11.85
N GLU A 98 8.47 4.87 10.62
CA GLU A 98 7.71 6.02 10.10
C GLU A 98 6.20 5.74 10.11
N LEU A 99 5.78 4.51 9.77
CA LEU A 99 4.38 4.10 9.79
C LEU A 99 3.80 4.08 11.22
N VAL A 100 4.53 3.51 12.17
CA VAL A 100 4.11 3.45 13.58
C VAL A 100 4.01 4.85 14.17
N GLU A 101 5.02 5.70 13.96
CA GLU A 101 5.01 7.09 14.43
C GLU A 101 3.80 7.86 13.89
N LEU A 102 3.51 7.72 12.59
CA LEU A 102 2.34 8.34 11.97
C LEU A 102 1.04 7.92 12.65
N TYR A 103 0.82 6.62 12.85
CA TYR A 103 -0.43 6.13 13.45
C TYR A 103 -0.56 6.46 14.93
N VAL A 104 0.53 6.38 15.69
CA VAL A 104 0.53 6.75 17.12
C VAL A 104 0.21 8.22 17.29
N ASN A 105 0.87 9.10 16.53
CA ASN A 105 0.61 10.53 16.58
C ASN A 105 -0.83 10.86 16.16
N ALA A 106 -1.31 10.26 15.06
CA ALA A 106 -2.70 10.46 14.62
C ALA A 106 -3.73 9.98 15.66
N ALA A 107 -3.46 8.86 16.36
CA ALA A 107 -4.33 8.36 17.41
C ALA A 107 -4.35 9.27 18.65
N ILE A 108 -3.18 9.78 19.06
CA ILE A 108 -3.05 10.74 20.17
C ILE A 108 -3.76 12.06 19.82
N ASP A 109 -3.57 12.56 18.60
CA ASP A 109 -4.21 13.79 18.14
C ASP A 109 -5.74 13.63 18.08
N LEU A 110 -6.22 12.49 17.57
CA LEU A 110 -7.65 12.16 17.59
C LEU A 110 -8.21 12.15 19.02
N HIS A 111 -7.52 11.48 19.94
CA HIS A 111 -7.94 11.39 21.34
C HIS A 111 -8.03 12.76 22.00
N ASN A 112 -7.09 13.66 21.69
CA ASN A 112 -7.03 15.02 22.23
C ASN A 112 -7.89 16.04 21.47
N GLY A 113 -8.68 15.62 20.47
CA GLY A 113 -9.51 16.52 19.67
C GLY A 113 -8.71 17.49 18.77
N LYS A 114 -7.46 17.15 18.44
CA LYS A 114 -6.61 17.95 17.56
C LYS A 114 -6.93 17.68 16.08
N PRO A 115 -6.62 18.63 15.17
CA PRO A 115 -6.77 18.41 13.74
C PRO A 115 -5.92 17.23 13.26
N LEU A 116 -6.53 16.31 12.51
CA LEU A 116 -5.85 15.16 11.94
C LEU A 116 -5.16 15.48 10.60
N PRO A 117 -4.14 14.70 10.20
CA PRO A 117 -3.55 14.80 8.87
C PRO A 117 -4.62 14.75 7.78
N SER A 118 -4.56 15.73 6.87
CA SER A 118 -5.52 15.82 5.77
C SER A 118 -5.27 14.70 4.77
N ILE A 119 -6.25 13.81 4.63
CA ILE A 119 -6.26 12.80 3.59
C ILE A 119 -6.50 13.50 2.23
N PRO A 120 -5.73 13.18 1.17
CA PRO A 120 -5.96 13.67 -0.19
C PRO A 120 -7.44 13.67 -0.57
N LYS A 121 -7.92 14.78 -1.13
CA LYS A 121 -9.33 14.93 -1.53
C LYS A 121 -9.80 13.79 -2.45
N THR A 122 -8.89 13.25 -3.27
CA THR A 122 -9.15 12.12 -4.17
C THR A 122 -9.62 10.85 -3.45
N ILE A 123 -9.18 10.60 -2.21
CA ILE A 123 -9.67 9.48 -1.39
C ILE A 123 -11.13 9.71 -0.98
N LYS A 124 -11.50 10.96 -0.66
CA LYS A 124 -12.86 11.31 -0.24
C LYS A 124 -13.91 11.15 -1.35
N TRP A 125 -13.47 11.11 -2.60
CA TRP A 125 -14.31 11.13 -3.80
C TRP A 125 -14.40 9.80 -4.56
N LEU A 126 -13.92 8.68 -4.01
CA LEU A 126 -14.14 7.37 -4.65
C LEU A 126 -15.66 7.11 -4.75
N PRO A 127 -16.27 7.09 -5.96
CA PRO A 127 -17.73 7.09 -6.07
C PRO A 127 -18.35 5.86 -5.43
N PHE A 128 -19.51 6.02 -4.81
CA PHE A 128 -20.16 4.96 -4.03
C PHE A 128 -20.45 3.67 -4.84
N PHE A 129 -20.72 3.80 -6.14
CA PHE A 129 -20.94 2.66 -7.06
C PHE A 129 -19.65 1.90 -7.41
N MET A 130 -18.49 2.51 -7.15
CA MET A 130 -17.18 1.94 -7.32
C MET A 130 -16.72 1.22 -6.04
N GLN A 131 -17.11 1.71 -4.85
CA GLN A 131 -16.80 1.08 -3.56
C GLN A 131 -17.31 -0.38 -3.52
N ARG A 132 -16.42 -1.33 -3.14
CA ARG A 132 -16.80 -2.74 -2.93
C ARG A 132 -17.79 -2.79 -1.76
N LYS A 133 -19.00 -3.31 -1.99
CA LYS A 133 -19.99 -3.62 -0.95
C LYS A 133 -19.58 -4.84 -0.14
#